data_AF-A0A8B7N0G4-F1
#
_entry.id   AF-A0A8B7N0G4-F1
#
_cell.length_a   1.000
_cell.length_b   1.000
_cell.length_c   1.000
_cell.angle_alpha   90.00
_cell.angle_beta   90.00
_cell.angle_gamma   90.00
#
_symmetry.space_group_name_H-M   'P 1'
#
loop_
_entity.id
_entity.type
_entity.pdbx_description
1 polymer ?
#
loop_
_entity_poly.entity_id
_entity_poly.type
_entity_poly.pdbx_seq_one_letter_code
_entity_poly.pdbx_strand_id
1 'polypeptide(L)'
;MLEENISGARLLQAGLCEDPRFRSDYLSHGVCMKAVGRRWEACYRHYQYLLTLELRVTSEEANLDAICCLRQRFLDCVDEAAGNTCDLNDALFLKKVSATLSHTEHRRLACQRRYTCGGTSVSGLKFGTLAWIVWLILTEIWIQI
;
A
#
# COMPACT_ATOMS: atom_id res chain seq x y z
N MET A 1 23.31 -10.08 -4.04
CA MET A 1 22.39 -9.05 -3.55
C MET A 1 21.36 -9.69 -2.61
N LEU A 2 21.78 -10.19 -1.45
CA LEU A 2 20.90 -10.84 -0.46
C LEU A 2 20.97 -10.12 0.92
N GLU A 3 21.72 -9.03 1.02
CA GLU A 3 22.08 -8.44 2.31
C GLU A 3 21.15 -7.30 2.78
N GLU A 4 20.37 -6.67 1.90
CA GLU A 4 19.49 -5.55 2.29
C GLU A 4 18.07 -5.99 2.72
N ASN A 5 17.73 -7.27 2.58
CA ASN A 5 16.42 -7.82 2.92
C ASN A 5 16.30 -8.27 4.39
N ILE A 6 17.37 -8.07 5.18
CA ILE A 6 17.54 -8.77 6.45
C ILE A 6 17.18 -7.88 7.66
N SER A 7 16.98 -6.56 7.49
CA SER A 7 16.63 -5.66 8.60
C SER A 7 15.20 -5.87 9.09
N GLY A 8 14.20 -5.79 8.20
CA GLY A 8 12.80 -6.04 8.54
C GLY A 8 12.54 -7.48 8.98
N ALA A 9 13.12 -8.44 8.25
CA ALA A 9 12.97 -9.86 8.56
C ALA A 9 13.60 -10.24 9.92
N ARG A 10 14.77 -9.68 10.27
CA ARG A 10 15.37 -9.86 11.61
C ARG A 10 14.53 -9.22 12.70
N LEU A 11 13.93 -8.05 12.47
CA LEU A 11 13.06 -7.41 13.46
C LEU A 11 11.82 -8.26 13.76
N LEU A 12 11.19 -8.83 12.73
CA LEU A 12 10.10 -9.78 12.95
C LEU A 12 10.58 -11.06 13.63
N GLN A 13 11.70 -11.63 13.18
CA GLN A 13 12.25 -12.86 13.73
C GLN A 13 12.66 -12.70 15.21
N ALA A 14 13.29 -11.58 15.56
CA ALA A 14 13.62 -11.25 16.95
C ALA A 14 12.34 -11.13 17.79
N GLY A 15 11.31 -10.41 17.32
CA GLY A 15 10.02 -10.33 18.00
C GLY A 15 9.35 -11.70 18.20
N LEU A 16 9.40 -12.57 17.19
CA LEU A 16 8.86 -13.94 17.27
C LEU A 16 9.62 -14.83 18.27
N CYS A 17 10.94 -14.67 18.36
CA CYS A 17 11.81 -15.51 19.19
C CYS A 17 11.89 -15.02 20.65
N GLU A 18 11.92 -13.70 20.88
CA GLU A 18 12.19 -13.09 22.18
C GLU A 18 10.91 -12.77 22.97
N ASP A 19 9.81 -12.42 22.29
CA ASP A 19 8.56 -12.02 22.95
C ASP A 19 7.45 -13.10 22.79
N PRO A 20 7.13 -13.85 23.87
CA PRO A 20 6.08 -14.88 23.82
C PRO A 20 4.66 -14.30 23.64
N ARG A 21 4.41 -13.04 24.01
CA ARG A 21 3.11 -12.38 23.77
C ARG A 21 2.97 -12.01 22.29
N PHE A 22 4.00 -11.39 21.71
CA PHE A 22 4.04 -11.11 20.28
C PHE A 22 3.92 -12.39 19.44
N ARG A 23 4.57 -13.47 19.86
CA ARG A 23 4.42 -14.79 19.23
C ARG A 23 2.98 -15.30 19.27
N SER A 24 2.33 -15.25 20.43
CA SER A 24 0.94 -15.71 20.59
C SER A 24 -0.03 -14.89 19.74
N ASP A 25 0.13 -13.56 19.71
CA ASP A 25 -0.69 -12.67 18.89
C ASP A 25 -0.43 -12.88 17.39
N TYR A 26 0.83 -13.06 16.98
CA TYR A 26 1.15 -13.38 15.59
C TYR A 26 0.53 -14.72 15.16
N LEU A 27 0.56 -15.72 16.04
CA LEU A 27 -0.03 -17.03 15.79
C LEU A 27 -1.57 -16.98 15.78
N SER A 28 -2.21 -16.10 16.56
CA SER A 28 -3.66 -15.94 16.56
C SER A 28 -4.19 -15.45 15.22
N HIS A 29 -3.40 -14.62 14.50
CA HIS A 29 -3.67 -14.17 13.14
C HIS A 29 -3.12 -15.14 12.05
N GLY A 30 -2.54 -16.29 12.44
CA GLY A 30 -1.80 -17.19 11.56
C GLY A 30 -2.64 -17.81 10.43
N VAL A 31 -3.94 -18.02 10.64
CA VAL A 31 -4.86 -18.55 9.61
C VAL A 31 -4.98 -17.58 8.45
N CYS A 32 -5.25 -16.30 8.73
CA CYS A 32 -5.29 -15.25 7.71
C CYS A 32 -3.94 -15.09 7.03
N MET A 33 -2.84 -14.99 7.80
CA MET A 33 -1.51 -14.78 7.23
C MET A 33 -1.13 -15.92 6.27
N LYS A 34 -1.49 -17.16 6.60
CA LYS A 34 -1.28 -18.30 5.70
C LYS A 34 -2.15 -18.20 4.45
N ALA A 35 -3.41 -17.79 4.57
CA ALA A 35 -4.33 -17.66 3.44
C ALA A 35 -3.88 -16.56 2.45
N VAL A 36 -3.42 -15.42 2.96
CA VAL A 36 -2.96 -14.27 2.15
C VAL A 36 -1.51 -14.42 1.70
N GLY A 37 -0.72 -15.31 2.30
CA GLY A 37 0.73 -15.43 2.14
C GLY A 37 1.22 -15.35 0.69
N ARG A 38 0.62 -16.09 -0.25
CA ARG A 38 1.02 -16.05 -1.68
C ARG A 38 0.81 -14.67 -2.33
N ARG A 39 -0.29 -13.99 -2.01
CA ARG A 39 -0.59 -12.64 -2.53
C ARG A 39 0.31 -11.61 -1.87
N TRP A 40 0.53 -11.74 -0.57
CA TRP A 40 1.46 -10.91 0.18
C TRP A 40 2.88 -10.99 -0.39
N GLU A 41 3.40 -12.20 -0.64
CA GLU A 41 4.71 -12.42 -1.26
C GLU A 41 4.80 -11.82 -2.68
N ALA A 42 3.70 -11.82 -3.44
CA ALA A 42 3.66 -11.17 -4.74
C ALA A 42 3.78 -9.65 -4.61
N CYS A 43 3.03 -9.01 -3.70
CA CYS A 43 3.14 -7.58 -3.39
C CYS A 43 4.58 -7.24 -2.95
N TYR A 44 5.16 -8.06 -2.07
CA TYR A 44 6.50 -7.82 -1.52
C TYR A 44 7.59 -7.93 -2.60
N ARG A 45 7.55 -8.98 -3.43
CA ARG A 45 8.52 -9.13 -4.53
C ARG A 45 8.44 -7.98 -5.53
N HIS A 46 7.22 -7.54 -5.85
CA HIS A 46 7.03 -6.40 -6.74
C HIS A 46 7.59 -5.11 -6.14
N TYR A 47 7.33 -4.86 -4.86
CA TYR A 47 7.91 -3.74 -4.12
C TYR A 47 9.45 -3.75 -4.15
N GLN A 48 10.07 -4.90 -3.85
CA GLN A 48 11.52 -5.02 -3.86
C GLN A 48 12.13 -4.79 -5.24
N TYR A 49 11.46 -5.30 -6.30
CA TYR A 49 11.87 -5.06 -7.67
C TYR A 49 11.87 -3.57 -8.02
N LEU A 50 10.77 -2.86 -7.72
CA LEU A 50 10.66 -1.42 -8.00
C LEU A 50 11.63 -0.60 -7.15
N LEU A 51 11.80 -0.95 -5.87
CA LEU A 51 12.74 -0.29 -4.99
C LEU A 51 14.19 -0.43 -5.50
N THR A 52 14.55 -1.62 -5.97
CA THR A 52 15.88 -1.88 -6.55
C THR A 52 16.09 -1.11 -7.85
N LEU A 53 15.05 -0.96 -8.67
CA LEU A 53 15.11 -0.17 -9.89
C LEU A 53 15.32 1.31 -9.58
N GLU A 54 14.54 1.86 -8.65
CA GLU A 54 14.64 3.27 -8.24
C GLU A 54 16.04 3.58 -7.68
N LEU A 55 16.55 2.73 -6.78
CA LEU A 55 17.87 2.88 -6.18
C LEU A 55 19.04 2.79 -7.17
N ARG A 56 18.86 2.13 -8.32
CA ARG A 56 19.89 2.04 -9.37
C ARG A 56 19.92 3.27 -10.27
N VAL A 57 18.80 3.98 -10.40
CA VAL A 57 18.66 5.14 -11.31
C VAL A 57 19.09 6.43 -10.60
N THR A 58 18.87 6.54 -9.29
CA THR A 58 19.11 7.78 -8.53
C THR A 58 20.43 7.70 -7.76
N SER A 59 21.48 8.33 -8.30
CA SER A 59 22.87 8.18 -7.82
C SER A 59 23.28 9.03 -6.60
N GLU A 60 22.43 9.89 -6.03
CA GLU A 60 22.87 10.66 -4.83
C GLU A 60 21.73 11.17 -3.96
N GLU A 61 20.56 11.42 -4.55
CA GLU A 61 19.32 11.66 -3.82
C GLU A 61 18.29 10.69 -4.37
N ALA A 62 18.21 9.49 -3.78
CA ALA A 62 17.08 8.62 -4.06
C ALA A 62 15.82 9.42 -3.75
N ASN A 63 14.98 9.65 -4.78
CA ASN A 63 13.84 10.53 -4.67
C ASN A 63 12.95 9.99 -3.55
N LEU A 64 13.10 10.58 -2.35
CA LEU A 64 12.53 10.04 -1.13
C LEU A 64 11.03 9.86 -1.33
N ASP A 65 10.43 10.75 -2.12
CA ASP A 65 9.03 10.72 -2.50
C ASP A 65 8.69 9.46 -3.30
N ALA A 66 9.50 9.11 -4.32
CA ALA A 66 9.31 7.89 -5.08
C ALA A 66 9.40 6.64 -4.19
N ILE A 67 10.40 6.59 -3.29
CA ILE A 67 10.55 5.47 -2.35
C ILE A 67 9.38 5.39 -1.36
N CYS A 68 8.94 6.52 -0.81
CA CYS A 68 7.77 6.59 0.06
C CYS A 68 6.50 6.11 -0.67
N CYS A 69 6.38 6.43 -1.97
CA CYS A 69 5.25 5.99 -2.79
C CYS A 69 5.27 4.52 -3.14
N LEU A 70 6.44 3.95 -3.41
CA LEU A 70 6.59 2.51 -3.58
C LEU A 70 6.16 1.77 -2.30
N ARG A 71 6.52 2.30 -1.13
CA ARG A 71 6.08 1.76 0.15
C ARG A 71 4.57 1.85 0.32
N GLN A 72 3.96 3.00 0.02
CA GLN A 72 2.51 3.16 0.16
C GLN A 72 1.76 2.17 -0.74
N ARG A 73 2.17 2.05 -2.02
CA ARG A 73 1.59 1.08 -2.95
C ARG A 73 1.74 -0.37 -2.48
N PHE A 74 2.87 -0.70 -1.85
CA PHE A 74 3.04 -2.02 -1.22
C PHE A 74 2.02 -2.25 -0.12
N LEU A 75 1.80 -1.27 0.77
CA LEU A 75 0.83 -1.38 1.85
C LEU A 75 -0.61 -1.47 1.34
N ASP A 76 -0.95 -0.72 0.28
CA ASP A 76 -2.27 -0.77 -0.35
C ASP A 76 -2.51 -2.14 -1.01
N CYS A 77 -1.50 -2.70 -1.69
CA CYS A 77 -1.56 -4.06 -2.26
C CYS A 77 -1.81 -5.12 -1.18
N VAL A 78 -1.16 -5.00 -0.02
CA VAL A 78 -1.37 -5.92 1.11
C VAL A 78 -2.77 -5.76 1.70
N ASP A 79 -3.25 -4.52 1.84
CA ASP A 79 -4.57 -4.21 2.38
C ASP A 79 -5.68 -4.79 1.49
N GLU A 80 -5.56 -4.64 0.18
CA GLU A 80 -6.48 -5.23 -0.80
C GLU A 80 -6.41 -6.77 -0.79
N ALA A 81 -5.20 -7.34 -0.71
CA ALA A 81 -5.03 -8.78 -0.64
C ALA A 81 -5.66 -9.38 0.62
N ALA A 82 -5.61 -8.65 1.74
CA ALA A 82 -6.16 -9.05 3.03
C ALA A 82 -7.67 -8.82 3.11
N GLY A 83 -8.19 -7.67 2.65
CA GLY A 83 -9.62 -7.34 2.72
C GLY A 83 -10.52 -8.31 1.95
N ASN A 84 -9.97 -9.00 0.94
CA ASN A 84 -10.67 -10.03 0.19
C ASN A 84 -10.63 -11.43 0.84
N THR A 85 -9.97 -11.60 1.98
CA THR A 85 -9.69 -12.94 2.54
C THR A 85 -9.80 -13.01 4.07
N CYS A 86 -9.58 -11.91 4.76
CA CYS A 86 -9.48 -11.88 6.22
C CYS A 86 -10.43 -10.86 6.84
N ASP A 87 -10.70 -11.05 8.13
CA ASP A 87 -11.40 -10.07 8.94
C ASP A 87 -10.59 -8.78 9.10
N LEU A 88 -11.27 -7.69 9.44
CA LEU A 88 -10.67 -6.36 9.55
C LEU A 88 -9.46 -6.33 10.50
N ASN A 89 -9.54 -7.01 11.65
CA ASN A 89 -8.45 -7.04 12.63
C ASN A 89 -7.19 -7.72 12.08
N ASP A 90 -7.38 -8.83 11.37
CA ASP A 90 -6.29 -9.59 10.75
C ASP A 90 -5.65 -8.80 9.61
N ALA A 91 -6.48 -8.13 8.79
CA ALA A 91 -6.01 -7.26 7.72
C ALA A 91 -5.19 -6.09 8.26
N LEU A 92 -5.65 -5.44 9.34
CA LEU A 92 -4.90 -4.39 10.03
C LEU A 92 -3.58 -4.90 10.61
N PHE A 93 -3.58 -6.10 11.21
CA PHE A 93 -2.37 -6.73 11.72
C PHE A 93 -1.36 -7.00 10.59
N LEU A 94 -1.81 -7.58 9.48
CA LEU A 94 -0.97 -7.87 8.33
C LEU A 94 -0.38 -6.60 7.70
N LYS A 95 -1.17 -5.53 7.61
CA LYS A 95 -0.69 -4.21 7.17
C LYS A 95 0.38 -3.66 8.10
N LYS A 96 0.23 -3.81 9.42
CA LYS A 96 1.23 -3.42 10.42
C LYS A 96 2.54 -4.22 10.29
N VAL A 97 2.46 -5.54 10.16
CA VAL A 97 3.62 -6.42 9.93
C VAL A 97 4.35 -6.02 8.64
N SER A 98 3.60 -5.74 7.57
CA SER A 98 4.15 -5.31 6.28
C SER A 98 4.84 -3.95 6.38
N ALA A 99 4.23 -3.00 7.10
CA ALA A 99 4.86 -1.72 7.40
C ALA A 99 6.18 -1.93 8.15
N THR A 100 6.23 -2.88 9.09
CA THR A 100 7.45 -3.22 9.82
C THR A 100 8.55 -3.74 8.87
N LEU A 101 8.20 -4.66 7.98
CA LEU A 101 9.13 -5.28 7.03
C LEU A 101 9.70 -4.29 6.01
N SER A 102 8.91 -3.31 5.60
CA SER A 102 9.33 -2.27 4.67
C SER A 102 10.31 -1.23 5.27
N HIS A 103 10.72 -1.35 6.54
CA HIS A 103 11.60 -0.39 7.19
C HIS A 103 13.09 -0.54 6.82
N THR A 104 13.69 0.59 6.46
CA THR A 104 15.11 0.90 6.73
C THR A 104 15.12 2.16 7.60
N GLU A 105 15.86 2.15 8.71
CA GLU A 105 15.82 3.18 9.78
C GLU A 105 15.84 4.63 9.24
N HIS A 106 16.72 4.92 8.29
CA HIS A 106 16.88 6.25 7.67
C HIS A 106 15.62 6.78 6.95
N ARG A 107 14.82 5.92 6.31
CA ARG A 107 13.70 6.35 5.42
C ARG A 107 12.37 6.55 6.16
N ARG A 108 12.25 6.07 7.40
CA ARG A 108 10.99 6.08 8.16
C ARG A 108 10.50 7.50 8.48
N LEU A 109 11.39 8.35 9.00
CA LEU A 109 11.04 9.72 9.39
C LEU A 109 10.73 10.61 8.18
N ALA A 110 11.40 10.34 7.04
CA ALA A 110 11.16 11.05 5.79
C ALA A 110 9.76 10.76 5.21
N CYS A 111 9.30 9.50 5.27
CA CYS A 111 8.00 9.12 4.71
C CYS A 111 6.80 9.40 5.63
N GLN A 112 7.02 9.62 6.93
CA GLN A 112 5.92 9.78 7.89
C GLN A 112 5.07 11.05 7.66
N ARG A 113 5.59 12.04 6.91
CA ARG A 113 4.91 13.32 6.61
C ARG A 113 4.32 13.42 5.19
N ARG A 114 4.46 12.40 4.35
CA ARG A 114 4.04 12.46 2.92
C ARG A 114 2.99 11.39 2.65
N TYR A 115 1.72 11.79 2.60
CA TYR A 115 0.57 10.87 2.58
C TYR A 115 -0.07 10.66 1.21
N THR A 116 0.30 11.46 0.22
CA THR A 116 -0.40 11.50 -1.07
C THR A 116 0.55 11.16 -2.21
N CYS A 117 0.71 9.86 -2.41
CA CYS A 117 1.33 9.35 -3.62
C CYS A 117 0.31 9.33 -4.76
N GLY A 118 0.33 10.40 -5.55
CA GLY A 118 -0.55 10.59 -6.69
C GLY A 118 -0.36 9.52 -7.76
N GLY A 119 -1.21 8.49 -7.76
CA GLY A 119 -1.66 7.83 -8.98
C GLY A 119 -2.98 8.48 -9.37
N THR A 120 -3.07 8.97 -10.60
CA THR A 120 -4.24 9.63 -11.23
C THR A 120 -5.57 9.41 -10.50
N SER A 121 -6.02 10.43 -9.77
CA SER A 121 -7.39 10.49 -9.30
C SER A 121 -8.28 10.65 -10.54
N VAL A 122 -8.94 9.57 -10.96
CA VAL A 122 -10.05 9.65 -11.92
C VAL A 122 -11.28 10.17 -11.17
N SER A 123 -11.17 11.36 -10.60
CA SER A 123 -12.18 11.98 -9.73
C SER A 123 -12.47 13.36 -10.29
N GLY A 124 -13.19 13.39 -11.41
CA GLY A 124 -13.46 14.65 -12.09
C GLY A 124 -14.39 14.57 -13.29
N LEU A 125 -15.21 13.53 -13.44
CA LEU A 125 -16.40 13.68 -14.26
C LEU A 125 -17.37 14.55 -13.45
N LYS A 126 -17.30 15.87 -13.66
CA LYS A 126 -18.22 16.82 -13.04
C LYS A 126 -19.64 16.48 -13.54
N PHE A 127 -20.41 15.78 -12.72
CA PHE A 127 -21.84 15.48 -12.98
C PHE A 127 -22.71 16.74 -13.17
N GLY A 128 -22.17 17.94 -12.92
CA GLY A 128 -22.88 19.21 -13.13
C GLY A 128 -23.09 19.62 -14.60
N THR A 129 -22.29 19.14 -15.56
CA THR A 129 -22.46 19.53 -16.98
C THR A 129 -23.60 18.82 -17.68
N LEU A 130 -23.95 17.58 -17.26
CA LEU A 130 -25.03 16.83 -17.88
C LEU A 130 -26.41 17.43 -17.57
N ALA A 131 -26.61 17.99 -16.38
CA ALA A 131 -27.88 18.61 -16.00
C ALA A 131 -28.21 19.87 -16.83
N TRP A 132 -27.20 20.68 -17.17
CA TRP A 132 -27.37 21.89 -17.98
C TRP A 132 -27.68 21.54 -19.45
N ILE A 133 -27.06 20.49 -19.98
CA ILE A 133 -27.32 19.97 -21.33
C ILE A 133 -28.75 19.41 -21.42
N VAL A 134 -29.19 18.63 -20.42
CA VAL A 134 -30.56 18.10 -20.38
C VAL A 134 -31.60 19.23 -20.27
N TRP A 135 -31.31 20.29 -19.51
CA TRP A 135 -32.18 21.45 -19.42
C TRP A 135 -32.33 22.18 -20.76
N LEU A 136 -31.21 22.42 -21.47
CA LEU A 136 -31.24 23.04 -22.82
C LEU A 136 -32.02 22.21 -23.84
N ILE A 137 -31.85 20.88 -23.83
CA ILE A 137 -32.59 20.01 -24.76
C ILE A 137 -34.09 20.04 -24.46
N LEU A 138 -34.49 20.05 -23.19
CA LEU A 138 -35.91 20.10 -22.81
C LEU A 138 -36.58 21.45 -23.13
N THR A 139 -35.84 22.57 -23.06
CA THR A 139 -36.39 23.89 -23.41
C THR A 139 -36.60 24.09 -24.90
N GLU A 140 -35.76 23.48 -25.75
CA GLU A 140 -35.89 23.60 -27.21
C GLU A 140 -37.05 22.76 -27.78
N ILE A 141 -37.36 21.61 -27.16
CA ILE A 141 -38.49 20.75 -27.57
C ILE A 141 -39.85 21.45 -27.33
N TRP A 142 -39.95 22.30 -26.31
CA TRP A 142 -41.18 23.03 -25.98
C TRP A 142 -41.49 24.21 -26.92
N ILE A 143 -40.56 24.63 -27.79
CA ILE A 143 -40.75 25.79 -28.69
C ILE A 143 -41.40 25.38 -30.03
N GLN A 144 -41.51 24.08 -30.33
CA GLN A 144 -42.02 23.56 -31.61
C GLN A 144 -43.36 22.82 -31.52
N ILE A 145 -44.06 22.91 -30.38
CA ILE A 145 -45.44 22.40 -30.15
C ILE A 145 -46.35 23.56 -29.75
#